data_AF-A0A5C6A2R9-F1
#
_entry.id   AF-A0A5C6A2R9-F1
#
_cell.length_a   1.000
_cell.length_b   1.000
_cell.length_c   1.000
_cell.angle_alpha   90.00
_cell.angle_beta   90.00
_cell.angle_gamma   90.00
#
_symmetry.space_group_name_H-M   'P 1'
#
loop_
_entity.id
_entity.type
_entity.pdbx_description
1 polymer ?
#
loop_
_entity_poly.entity_id
_entity_poly.type
_entity_poly.pdbx_seq_one_letter_code
_entity_poly.pdbx_strand_id
1 'polypeptide(L)'
;MRYITSDQEIILRHCNLYLRECRREAVTLMEVIFAIGVILTGLVGLAALIPVAANNAQAVLEMDRSIGESTSASAAGLARQFNTLNRLVLLDKEAAGSTARPIAPPFFYGYEPSGELTTVAFKLGTQNSSVTSWPLSSTAMGPQRRIAKLESPGYGHNSLNPDPTNDPVNGLYSGLCLDPIGMPDPQFATFTAGANAYDFSRFPYYSERYNVLGEPNASASTGVAAPGWPMSPRMYRVTLRSPDVPPIAPLGREHLMNTMALQQIFGGFGSIERVSGNEDGDPSGVLINRSQINGAIIDTAASSASNYSWFATLSPDPSGGNPFKQSIVVVRQRLAPVPQRSGDPLALNSSVYTVEVADENASSERVTWIDPGSAIGFNGGAGGDVLVYGSNAVSDDINTGEWVMLSRQRYDTSVAPNIPTGAAIHRWFRVLRVEEAERGTVDASYAGFPTGGSISVWRRWVTLAGSDWAFDDGVADQRDDTFCTIVTGAVSVIESEVELQ
;
A
#
# COMPACT_ATOMS: atom_id res chain seq x y z
N MET A 1 -17.66 43.75 -74.82
CA MET A 1 -18.00 45.16 -75.01
C MET A 1 -17.74 45.88 -73.69
N ARG A 2 -16.79 46.83 -73.66
CA ARG A 2 -16.45 47.79 -72.58
C ARG A 2 -15.87 47.21 -71.29
N TYR A 3 -14.86 47.77 -70.63
CA TYR A 3 -13.79 48.74 -70.95
C TYR A 3 -12.71 48.44 -69.89
N ILE A 4 -11.47 48.23 -70.31
CA ILE A 4 -10.30 48.17 -69.41
C ILE A 4 -9.94 49.63 -69.11
N THR A 5 -10.15 50.08 -67.87
CA THR A 5 -9.87 51.45 -67.43
C THR A 5 -8.50 51.54 -66.75
N SER A 6 -7.54 52.02 -67.52
CA SER A 6 -6.51 53.06 -67.26
C SER A 6 -5.88 53.34 -65.87
N ASP A 7 -6.08 52.56 -64.81
CA ASP A 7 -5.50 52.89 -63.49
C ASP A 7 -4.27 52.05 -63.08
N GLN A 8 -3.79 51.16 -63.94
CA GLN A 8 -2.62 50.31 -63.65
C GLN A 8 -1.30 50.84 -64.24
N GLU A 9 -1.30 51.89 -65.07
CA GLU A 9 -0.07 52.42 -65.70
C GLU A 9 0.64 53.53 -64.89
N ILE A 10 0.00 54.10 -63.86
CA ILE A 10 0.61 55.17 -63.05
C ILE A 10 1.40 54.62 -61.85
N ILE A 11 1.05 53.44 -61.32
CA ILE A 11 1.78 52.82 -60.20
C ILE A 11 3.12 52.21 -60.67
N LEU A 12 3.21 51.76 -61.92
CA LEU A 12 4.45 51.18 -62.47
C LEU A 12 5.50 52.23 -62.91
N ARG A 13 5.15 53.52 -63.00
CA ARG A 13 6.10 54.60 -63.34
C ARG A 13 6.63 55.39 -62.15
N HIS A 14 6.08 55.21 -60.94
CA HIS A 14 6.60 55.84 -59.72
C HIS A 14 7.46 54.93 -58.83
N CYS A 15 7.45 53.60 -59.04
CA CYS A 15 8.39 52.70 -58.36
C CYS A 15 9.75 52.55 -59.05
N ASN A 16 9.95 53.08 -60.26
CA ASN A 16 11.20 52.95 -61.02
C ASN A 16 12.24 54.07 -60.75
N LEU A 17 11.96 54.96 -59.78
CA LEU A 17 12.88 56.04 -59.38
C LEU A 17 13.46 55.88 -57.97
N TYR A 18 13.20 54.75 -57.30
CA TYR A 18 13.84 54.37 -56.04
C TYR A 18 14.77 53.16 -56.16
N LEU A 19 15.22 52.83 -57.38
CA LEU A 19 16.47 52.10 -57.60
C LEU A 19 17.67 53.03 -57.38
N ARG A 20 17.68 53.74 -56.24
CA ARG A 20 18.94 54.20 -55.66
C ARG A 20 19.67 52.92 -55.33
N GLU A 21 20.86 52.77 -55.89
CA GLU A 21 21.84 51.77 -55.46
C GLU A 21 21.90 51.78 -53.93
N CYS A 22 21.16 50.89 -53.27
CA CYS A 22 21.39 50.52 -51.90
C CYS A 22 22.73 49.79 -51.93
N ARG A 23 23.78 50.61 -51.93
CA ARG A 23 25.14 50.27 -51.58
C ARG A 23 25.01 49.32 -50.40
N ARG A 24 25.31 48.04 -50.61
CA ARG A 24 25.25 47.03 -49.55
C ARG A 24 26.09 47.58 -48.40
N GLU A 25 25.44 48.05 -47.35
CA GLU A 25 26.12 48.41 -46.12
C GLU A 25 26.80 47.13 -45.66
N ALA A 26 28.13 47.17 -45.57
CA ALA A 26 28.88 46.02 -45.13
C ALA A 26 28.38 45.66 -43.73
N VAL A 27 27.85 44.45 -43.58
CA VAL A 27 27.46 43.91 -42.26
C VAL A 27 28.70 44.00 -41.37
N THR A 28 28.58 44.72 -40.27
CA THR A 28 29.73 44.91 -39.39
C THR A 28 30.03 43.59 -38.69
N LEU A 29 31.30 43.27 -38.49
CA LEU A 29 31.71 42.08 -37.74
C LEU A 29 31.06 42.04 -36.33
N MET A 30 30.79 43.22 -35.76
CA MET A 30 30.09 43.37 -34.48
C MET A 30 28.63 42.90 -34.54
N GLU A 31 27.92 43.18 -35.63
CA GLU A 31 26.53 42.73 -35.85
C GLU A 31 26.44 41.21 -35.97
N VAL A 32 27.40 40.58 -36.66
CA VAL A 32 27.48 39.11 -36.78
C VAL A 32 27.74 38.46 -35.42
N ILE A 33 28.68 39.00 -34.64
CA ILE A 33 28.98 38.47 -33.29
C ILE A 33 27.77 38.62 -32.37
N PHE A 34 27.06 39.75 -32.43
CA PHE A 34 25.85 39.95 -31.64
C PHE A 34 24.74 38.97 -32.04
N ALA A 35 24.52 38.76 -33.35
CA ALA A 35 23.57 37.78 -33.84
C ALA A 35 23.91 36.35 -33.37
N ILE A 36 25.19 35.97 -33.43
CA ILE A 36 25.66 34.69 -32.89
C ILE A 36 25.42 34.59 -31.38
N GLY A 37 25.70 35.66 -30.62
CA GLY A 37 25.44 35.71 -29.18
C GLY A 37 23.96 35.50 -28.82
N VAL A 38 23.06 36.17 -29.53
CA VAL A 38 21.60 36.01 -29.35
C VAL A 38 21.15 34.58 -29.70
N ILE A 39 21.66 34.01 -30.79
CA ILE A 39 21.34 32.63 -31.18
C ILE A 39 21.84 31.63 -30.13
N LEU A 40 23.07 31.79 -29.65
CA LEU A 40 23.65 30.89 -28.64
C LEU A 40 22.91 30.96 -27.30
N THR A 41 22.57 32.17 -26.83
CA THR A 41 21.77 32.32 -25.60
C THR A 41 20.37 31.73 -25.74
N GLY A 42 19.73 31.88 -26.92
CA GLY A 42 18.46 31.24 -27.23
C GLY A 42 18.54 29.71 -27.24
N LEU A 43 19.60 29.14 -27.83
CA LEU A 43 19.82 27.68 -27.86
C LEU A 43 20.10 27.12 -26.46
N VAL A 44 20.86 27.84 -25.62
CA VAL A 44 21.10 27.44 -24.22
C VAL A 44 19.80 27.46 -23.41
N GLY A 45 18.94 28.46 -23.62
CA GLY A 45 17.61 28.51 -23.00
C GLY A 45 16.73 27.33 -23.40
N LEU A 46 16.71 26.95 -24.68
CA LEU A 46 15.97 25.78 -25.16
C LEU A 46 16.54 24.48 -24.57
N ALA A 47 17.86 24.33 -24.55
CA ALA A 47 18.53 23.17 -23.96
C ALA A 47 18.20 22.99 -22.46
N ALA A 48 18.04 24.08 -21.71
CA ALA A 48 17.63 24.04 -20.31
C ALA A 48 16.17 23.58 -20.09
N LEU A 49 15.29 23.77 -21.07
CA LEU A 49 13.87 23.37 -20.99
C LEU A 49 13.62 21.90 -21.36
N ILE A 50 14.49 21.30 -22.17
CA ILE A 50 14.33 19.91 -22.64
C ILE A 50 14.19 18.91 -21.48
N PRO A 51 15.03 18.92 -20.43
CA PRO A 51 14.91 17.97 -19.32
C PRO A 51 13.59 18.12 -18.55
N VAL A 52 13.13 19.35 -18.34
CA VAL A 52 11.86 19.63 -17.64
C VAL A 52 10.68 19.12 -18.47
N ALA A 53 10.68 19.39 -19.77
CA ALA A 53 9.64 18.90 -20.67
C ALA A 53 9.64 17.36 -20.77
N ALA A 54 10.82 16.73 -20.81
CA ALA A 54 10.95 15.27 -20.82
C ALA A 54 10.40 14.63 -19.54
N ASN A 55 10.75 15.18 -18.36
CA ASN A 55 10.26 14.69 -17.08
C ASN A 55 8.73 14.84 -16.96
N ASN A 56 8.18 15.99 -17.40
CA ASN A 56 6.73 16.20 -17.43
C ASN A 56 6.03 15.25 -18.40
N ALA A 57 6.59 15.03 -19.59
CA ALA A 57 6.03 14.09 -20.56
C ALA A 57 6.06 12.65 -20.05
N GLN A 58 7.15 12.24 -19.39
CA GLN A 58 7.24 10.92 -18.76
C GLN A 58 6.20 10.75 -17.65
N ALA A 59 6.04 11.75 -16.78
CA ALA A 59 5.04 11.72 -15.71
C ALA A 59 3.60 11.61 -16.27
N VAL A 60 3.29 12.29 -17.37
CA VAL A 60 2.00 12.19 -18.06
C VAL A 60 1.79 10.80 -18.65
N LEU A 61 2.79 10.24 -19.33
CA LEU A 61 2.71 8.88 -19.89
C LEU A 61 2.55 7.81 -18.80
N GLU A 62 3.26 7.96 -17.68
CA GLU A 62 3.12 7.07 -16.52
C GLU A 62 1.72 7.18 -15.91
N MET A 63 1.18 8.39 -15.81
CA MET A 63 -0.19 8.63 -15.36
C MET A 63 -1.22 7.98 -16.31
N ASP A 64 -1.11 8.21 -17.62
CA ASP A 64 -2.02 7.62 -18.62
C ASP A 64 -1.99 6.10 -18.58
N ARG A 65 -0.79 5.51 -18.51
CA ARG A 65 -0.63 4.06 -18.38
C ARG A 65 -1.27 3.56 -17.10
N SER A 66 -1.02 4.22 -15.97
CA SER A 66 -1.57 3.83 -14.68
C SER A 66 -3.11 3.87 -14.65
N ILE A 67 -3.72 4.84 -15.33
CA ILE A 67 -5.18 4.95 -15.48
C ILE A 67 -5.71 3.78 -16.30
N GLY A 68 -5.02 3.43 -17.40
CA GLY A 68 -5.34 2.27 -18.22
C GLY A 68 -5.29 0.96 -17.40
N GLU A 69 -4.23 0.76 -16.62
CA GLU A 69 -4.08 -0.44 -15.78
C GLU A 69 -5.13 -0.50 -14.68
N SER A 70 -5.44 0.62 -14.04
CA SER A 70 -6.40 0.63 -12.94
C SER A 70 -7.85 0.47 -13.41
N THR A 71 -8.22 1.04 -14.56
CA THR A 71 -9.54 0.80 -15.18
C THR A 71 -9.73 -0.68 -15.53
N SER A 72 -8.68 -1.27 -16.10
CA SER A 72 -8.61 -2.68 -16.42
C SER A 72 -8.70 -3.58 -15.18
N ALA A 73 -7.98 -3.22 -14.12
CA ALA A 73 -8.03 -3.89 -12.82
C ALA A 73 -9.45 -3.87 -12.22
N SER A 74 -10.10 -2.72 -12.26
CA SER A 74 -11.49 -2.55 -11.79
C SER A 74 -12.45 -3.44 -12.59
N ALA A 75 -12.34 -3.45 -13.92
CA ALA A 75 -13.15 -4.29 -14.79
C ALA A 75 -12.92 -5.79 -14.52
N ALA A 76 -11.68 -6.21 -14.31
CA ALA A 76 -11.34 -7.58 -13.94
C ALA A 76 -11.94 -7.96 -12.58
N GLY A 77 -11.90 -7.05 -11.61
CA GLY A 77 -12.46 -7.28 -10.28
C GLY A 77 -13.98 -7.47 -10.30
N LEU A 78 -14.70 -6.67 -11.10
CA LEU A 78 -16.13 -6.84 -11.31
C LEU A 78 -16.45 -8.16 -12.03
N ALA A 79 -15.74 -8.47 -13.11
CA ALA A 79 -15.96 -9.69 -13.90
C ALA A 79 -15.69 -10.98 -13.09
N ARG A 80 -14.76 -10.92 -12.14
CA ARG A 80 -14.34 -12.05 -11.30
C ARG A 80 -14.99 -12.07 -9.91
N GLN A 81 -15.88 -11.11 -9.62
CA GLN A 81 -16.63 -11.00 -8.36
C GLN A 81 -15.71 -10.90 -7.14
N PHE A 82 -14.72 -10.00 -7.18
CA PHE A 82 -13.82 -9.76 -6.04
C PHE A 82 -14.54 -9.21 -4.81
N ASN A 83 -15.77 -8.75 -4.97
CA ASN A 83 -16.62 -8.31 -3.89
C ASN A 83 -17.33 -9.45 -3.14
N THR A 84 -17.27 -10.70 -3.62
CA THR A 84 -17.92 -11.83 -2.93
C THR A 84 -17.02 -12.40 -1.83
N LEU A 85 -17.50 -12.41 -0.58
CA LEU A 85 -16.72 -12.86 0.59
C LEU A 85 -16.32 -14.34 0.52
N ASN A 86 -17.06 -15.16 -0.22
CA ASN A 86 -16.73 -16.58 -0.49
C ASN A 86 -15.58 -16.76 -1.50
N ARG A 87 -15.20 -15.73 -2.25
CA ARG A 87 -14.07 -15.76 -3.20
C ARG A 87 -12.77 -15.35 -2.54
N LEU A 88 -12.85 -14.55 -1.49
CA LEU A 88 -11.70 -14.01 -0.79
C LEU A 88 -11.20 -15.04 0.21
N VAL A 89 -9.91 -15.39 0.10
CA VAL A 89 -9.24 -16.35 0.98
C VAL A 89 -8.16 -15.61 1.75
N LEU A 90 -8.15 -15.79 3.07
CA LEU A 90 -7.08 -15.32 3.95
C LEU A 90 -6.45 -16.50 4.68
N LEU A 91 -5.26 -16.28 5.23
CA LEU A 91 -4.67 -17.15 6.23
C LEU A 91 -5.19 -16.73 7.61
N ASP A 92 -5.97 -17.61 8.26
CA ASP A 92 -6.55 -17.33 9.57
C ASP A 92 -5.54 -17.54 10.70
N LYS A 93 -4.61 -16.60 10.77
CA LYS A 93 -3.51 -16.60 11.72
C LYS A 93 -3.83 -15.72 12.93
N GLU A 94 -3.42 -16.18 14.12
CA GLU A 94 -3.43 -15.35 15.32
C GLU A 94 -2.53 -14.13 15.17
N ALA A 95 -2.97 -13.01 15.76
CA ALA A 95 -2.12 -11.85 15.97
C ALA A 95 -0.85 -12.19 16.75
N ALA A 96 0.29 -11.61 16.36
CA ALA A 96 1.55 -11.84 17.05
C ALA A 96 1.44 -11.53 18.55
N GLY A 97 1.75 -12.50 19.41
CA GLY A 97 1.72 -12.31 20.88
C GLY A 97 0.34 -12.03 21.46
N SER A 98 -0.74 -12.16 20.67
CA SER A 98 -2.07 -12.33 21.25
C SER A 98 -2.05 -13.63 22.03
N THR A 99 -2.47 -13.55 23.29
CA THR A 99 -2.93 -14.72 24.01
C THR A 99 -4.44 -14.69 23.88
N ALA A 100 -5.00 -14.92 22.69
CA ALA A 100 -6.41 -15.25 22.53
C ALA A 100 -6.67 -16.66 23.10
N ARG A 101 -5.95 -17.01 24.17
CA ARG A 101 -6.24 -18.14 25.01
C ARG A 101 -7.52 -17.79 25.75
N PRO A 102 -8.47 -18.73 25.82
CA PRO A 102 -9.66 -18.55 26.62
C PRO A 102 -9.21 -18.10 28.02
N ILE A 103 -9.73 -16.95 28.46
CA ILE A 103 -9.61 -16.50 29.84
C ILE A 103 -10.08 -17.69 30.68
N ALA A 104 -9.28 -18.06 31.69
CA ALA A 104 -9.54 -19.23 32.51
C ALA A 104 -11.02 -19.25 32.97
N PRO A 105 -11.65 -20.45 33.03
CA PRO A 105 -13.07 -20.61 33.35
C PRO A 105 -13.51 -19.69 34.51
N PRO A 106 -14.68 -19.03 34.39
CA PRO A 106 -15.83 -19.43 33.57
C PRO A 106 -16.10 -18.64 32.27
N PHE A 107 -15.26 -17.68 31.87
CA PHE A 107 -15.57 -16.79 30.73
C PHE A 107 -14.91 -17.25 29.42
N PHE A 108 -15.54 -18.22 28.75
CA PHE A 108 -15.09 -18.76 27.45
C PHE A 108 -15.67 -17.97 26.27
N TYR A 109 -15.08 -16.83 25.95
CA TYR A 109 -15.40 -16.10 24.70
C TYR A 109 -14.10 -15.82 23.94
N GLY A 110 -13.53 -16.85 23.32
CA GLY A 110 -12.34 -16.71 22.47
C GLY A 110 -12.53 -17.50 21.18
N TYR A 111 -12.43 -16.83 20.04
CA TYR A 111 -12.20 -17.48 18.75
C TYR A 111 -10.75 -17.95 18.72
N GLU A 112 -10.53 -19.23 18.44
CA GLU A 112 -9.19 -19.79 18.23
C GLU A 112 -8.89 -19.74 16.73
N PRO A 113 -7.87 -18.97 16.29
CA PRO A 113 -7.48 -18.92 14.89
C PRO A 113 -7.10 -20.30 14.39
N SER A 114 -7.62 -20.70 13.23
CA SER A 114 -7.40 -22.07 12.74
C SER A 114 -5.97 -22.33 12.29
N GLY A 115 -5.21 -21.28 11.95
CA GLY A 115 -3.90 -21.39 11.31
C GLY A 115 -3.99 -21.88 9.85
N GLU A 116 -5.20 -22.02 9.31
CA GLU A 116 -5.47 -22.58 7.98
C GLU A 116 -5.93 -21.48 7.01
N LEU A 117 -5.89 -21.79 5.71
CA LEU A 117 -6.52 -20.92 4.73
C LEU A 117 -8.03 -21.10 4.80
N THR A 118 -8.75 -19.98 4.85
CA THR A 118 -10.20 -19.97 4.93
C THR A 118 -10.79 -18.82 4.13
N THR A 119 -12.05 -18.95 3.71
CA THR A 119 -12.74 -17.85 3.06
C THR A 119 -13.13 -16.80 4.10
N VAL A 120 -13.18 -15.53 3.68
CA VAL A 120 -13.65 -14.44 4.55
C VAL A 120 -15.08 -14.73 5.03
N ALA A 121 -15.94 -15.23 4.13
CA ALA A 121 -17.30 -15.65 4.48
C ALA A 121 -17.35 -16.78 5.53
N PHE A 122 -16.49 -17.80 5.42
CA PHE A 122 -16.44 -18.87 6.41
C PHE A 122 -15.99 -18.35 7.77
N LYS A 123 -14.95 -17.50 7.81
CA LYS A 123 -14.46 -16.87 9.05
C LYS A 123 -15.56 -16.06 9.74
N LEU A 124 -16.33 -15.29 8.98
CA LEU A 124 -17.49 -14.56 9.50
C LEU A 124 -18.60 -15.50 10.00
N GLY A 125 -18.79 -16.63 9.32
CA GLY A 125 -19.78 -17.65 9.68
C GLY A 125 -19.44 -18.44 10.94
N THR A 126 -18.18 -18.83 11.13
CA THR A 126 -17.74 -19.61 12.30
C THR A 126 -17.80 -18.80 13.59
N GLN A 127 -17.42 -17.51 13.54
CA GLN A 127 -17.61 -16.57 14.64
C GLN A 127 -19.05 -16.49 15.14
N ASN A 128 -20.02 -16.79 14.26
CA ASN A 128 -21.44 -16.77 14.58
C ASN A 128 -21.94 -18.05 15.28
N SER A 129 -21.21 -19.16 15.17
CA SER A 129 -21.67 -20.51 15.55
C SER A 129 -21.19 -21.01 16.93
N SER A 130 -20.16 -20.40 17.50
CA SER A 130 -19.53 -20.85 18.75
C SER A 130 -20.28 -20.46 20.03
N VAL A 131 -21.38 -19.69 19.94
CA VAL A 131 -22.12 -19.17 21.11
C VAL A 131 -23.30 -20.05 21.54
N THR A 132 -23.71 -21.06 20.75
CA THR A 132 -25.01 -21.72 20.94
C THR A 132 -25.04 -22.97 21.83
N SER A 133 -23.92 -23.43 22.42
CA SER A 133 -23.89 -24.73 23.13
C SER A 133 -23.75 -24.69 24.66
N TRP A 134 -23.81 -23.50 25.30
CA TRP A 134 -23.85 -23.44 26.76
C TRP A 134 -25.28 -23.51 27.30
N PRO A 135 -25.60 -24.42 28.25
CA PRO A 135 -26.88 -24.47 28.93
C PRO A 135 -26.93 -23.38 30.01
N LEU A 136 -26.94 -22.11 29.59
CA LEU A 136 -27.31 -21.00 30.45
C LEU A 136 -28.84 -21.01 30.57
N SER A 137 -29.33 -21.03 31.82
CA SER A 137 -30.75 -21.09 32.14
C SER A 137 -31.54 -20.03 31.40
N SER A 138 -32.58 -20.49 30.71
CA SER A 138 -33.34 -19.85 29.63
C SER A 138 -34.20 -18.64 30.02
N THR A 139 -33.87 -17.91 31.09
CA THR A 139 -34.74 -16.84 31.62
C THR A 139 -34.08 -15.46 31.78
N ALA A 140 -32.76 -15.31 31.60
CA ALA A 140 -32.10 -14.03 31.90
C ALA A 140 -31.44 -13.30 30.72
N MET A 141 -31.31 -13.90 29.53
CA MET A 141 -30.76 -13.19 28.38
C MET A 141 -31.59 -13.48 27.13
N GLY A 142 -32.20 -12.43 26.58
CA GLY A 142 -32.89 -12.46 25.31
C GLY A 142 -31.96 -12.94 24.17
N PRO A 143 -32.51 -13.17 22.96
CA PRO A 143 -31.82 -13.82 21.84
C PRO A 143 -30.41 -13.25 21.65
N GLN A 144 -29.41 -14.01 22.13
CA GLN A 144 -28.04 -13.54 22.20
C GLN A 144 -27.45 -13.36 20.80
N ARG A 145 -26.65 -12.31 20.72
CA ARG A 145 -26.33 -11.58 19.50
C ARG A 145 -25.19 -12.24 18.73
N ARG A 146 -25.38 -12.20 17.42
CA ARG A 146 -24.47 -12.70 16.39
C ARG A 146 -23.28 -11.76 16.28
N ILE A 147 -22.07 -12.24 16.52
CA ILE A 147 -20.83 -11.51 16.17
C ILE A 147 -20.47 -11.95 14.74
N ALA A 148 -20.87 -11.16 13.76
CA ALA A 148 -20.52 -11.34 12.35
C ALA A 148 -19.49 -10.26 11.94
N LYS A 149 -18.43 -10.09 12.74
CA LYS A 149 -17.47 -8.99 12.60
C LYS A 149 -16.07 -9.53 12.29
N LEU A 150 -15.56 -9.22 11.11
CA LEU A 150 -14.12 -9.36 10.87
C LEU A 150 -13.43 -8.15 11.50
N GLU A 151 -12.80 -8.37 12.65
CA GLU A 151 -12.04 -7.34 13.36
C GLU A 151 -10.69 -7.09 12.70
N SER A 152 -10.12 -5.90 12.87
CA SER A 152 -8.75 -5.65 12.42
C SER A 152 -7.85 -6.75 12.99
N PRO A 153 -6.92 -7.30 12.19
CA PRO A 153 -5.95 -8.23 12.71
C PRO A 153 -5.26 -7.61 13.93
N GLY A 154 -4.82 -8.42 14.89
CA GLY A 154 -4.19 -7.89 16.09
C GLY A 154 -5.12 -7.73 17.29
N TYR A 155 -6.33 -7.24 17.06
CA TYR A 155 -7.23 -6.83 18.12
C TYR A 155 -8.07 -8.01 18.56
N GLY A 156 -8.00 -8.31 19.86
CA GLY A 156 -8.75 -9.42 20.42
C GLY A 156 -10.26 -9.19 20.33
N HIS A 157 -10.98 -10.29 20.13
CA HIS A 157 -12.44 -10.47 20.05
C HIS A 157 -13.25 -10.06 21.30
N ASN A 158 -12.71 -9.18 22.14
CA ASN A 158 -13.18 -8.93 23.49
C ASN A 158 -14.07 -7.67 23.59
N SER A 159 -14.99 -7.49 22.64
CA SER A 159 -16.24 -6.79 22.99
C SER A 159 -17.02 -7.70 23.94
N LEU A 160 -16.61 -7.72 25.21
CA LEU A 160 -17.31 -8.41 26.31
C LEU A 160 -18.65 -7.73 26.64
N ASN A 161 -18.95 -6.59 26.03
CA ASN A 161 -20.19 -5.87 26.23
C ASN A 161 -20.59 -5.14 24.94
N PRO A 162 -21.15 -5.84 23.93
CA PRO A 162 -21.77 -5.16 22.80
C PRO A 162 -22.97 -4.39 23.36
N ASP A 163 -22.81 -3.09 23.61
CA ASP A 163 -23.95 -2.25 23.92
C ASP A 163 -24.88 -2.25 22.69
N PRO A 164 -26.10 -2.82 22.76
CA PRO A 164 -27.05 -2.86 21.64
C PRO A 164 -27.36 -1.50 21.07
N THR A 165 -27.24 -0.47 21.90
CA THR A 165 -27.75 0.85 21.59
C THR A 165 -26.74 1.74 20.90
N ASN A 166 -25.44 1.42 21.00
CA ASN A 166 -24.35 2.29 20.57
C ASN A 166 -23.33 1.66 19.63
N ASP A 167 -23.28 0.33 19.48
CA ASP A 167 -22.39 -0.32 18.51
C ASP A 167 -23.24 -0.95 17.39
N PRO A 168 -23.18 -0.44 16.13
CA PRO A 168 -23.78 -1.13 15.00
C PRO A 168 -23.10 -2.51 14.87
N VAL A 169 -23.83 -3.53 15.32
CA VAL A 169 -23.37 -4.93 15.44
C VAL A 169 -23.06 -5.58 14.07
N ASN A 170 -23.24 -4.87 12.95
CA ASN A 170 -23.14 -5.43 11.60
C ASN A 170 -22.07 -4.68 10.79
N GLY A 171 -20.99 -5.36 10.40
CA GLY A 171 -19.97 -4.80 9.49
C GLY A 171 -18.58 -5.42 9.67
N LEU A 172 -17.73 -5.38 8.65
CA LEU A 172 -16.29 -5.66 8.83
C LEU A 172 -15.64 -4.38 9.35
N TYR A 173 -14.92 -4.49 10.45
CA TYR A 173 -14.11 -3.39 11.01
C TYR A 173 -12.65 -3.46 10.56
N SER A 174 -12.34 -4.47 9.75
CA SER A 174 -11.02 -4.78 9.21
C SER A 174 -10.90 -4.36 7.75
N GLY A 175 -9.76 -3.78 7.39
CA GLY A 175 -9.39 -3.62 6.00
C GLY A 175 -8.94 -4.93 5.36
N LEU A 176 -9.12 -5.05 4.04
CA LEU A 176 -8.64 -6.18 3.24
C LEU A 176 -7.65 -5.68 2.19
N CYS A 177 -6.54 -6.39 1.99
CA CYS A 177 -5.62 -6.15 0.89
C CYS A 177 -5.68 -7.34 -0.09
N LEU A 178 -6.35 -7.14 -1.21
CA LEU A 178 -6.43 -8.06 -2.34
C LEU A 178 -5.09 -8.07 -3.07
N ASP A 179 -4.27 -9.06 -2.72
CA ASP A 179 -2.95 -9.23 -3.29
C ASP A 179 -2.71 -10.66 -3.77
N PRO A 180 -2.65 -10.88 -5.10
CA PRO A 180 -2.40 -12.20 -5.68
C PRO A 180 -1.00 -12.75 -5.39
N ILE A 181 0.01 -11.88 -5.25
CA ILE A 181 1.43 -12.26 -5.20
C ILE A 181 1.84 -12.57 -3.76
N GLY A 182 1.11 -12.02 -2.79
CA GLY A 182 1.54 -11.97 -1.40
C GLY A 182 1.10 -13.09 -0.48
N MET A 183 0.36 -14.11 -0.95
CA MET A 183 -0.14 -15.16 -0.07
C MET A 183 0.87 -16.33 0.05
N PRO A 184 1.47 -16.55 1.23
CA PRO A 184 2.44 -17.63 1.44
C PRO A 184 1.72 -18.97 1.54
N ASP A 185 2.50 -20.05 1.47
CA ASP A 185 1.98 -21.38 1.76
C ASP A 185 1.56 -21.48 3.24
N PRO A 186 0.36 -22.01 3.57
CA PRO A 186 -0.10 -22.16 4.95
C PRO A 186 0.83 -23.02 5.82
N GLN A 187 1.69 -23.87 5.24
CA GLN A 187 2.65 -24.66 6.00
C GLN A 187 3.67 -23.81 6.80
N PHE A 188 3.78 -22.51 6.52
CA PHE A 188 4.69 -21.58 7.20
C PHE A 188 4.00 -20.71 8.29
N ALA A 189 2.76 -21.02 8.67
CA ALA A 189 1.89 -20.09 9.40
C ALA A 189 2.02 -20.03 10.94
N THR A 190 2.77 -20.92 11.59
CA THR A 190 2.84 -20.91 13.07
C THR A 190 3.78 -19.82 13.58
N PHE A 191 3.20 -18.72 14.08
CA PHE A 191 3.97 -17.72 14.83
C PHE A 191 4.42 -18.35 16.15
N THR A 192 5.73 -18.57 16.28
CA THR A 192 6.33 -19.03 17.54
C THR A 192 6.81 -17.81 18.31
N ALA A 193 6.67 -17.81 19.64
CA ALA A 193 7.28 -16.77 20.48
C ALA A 193 8.77 -16.63 20.15
N GLY A 194 9.23 -15.39 19.90
CA GLY A 194 10.59 -15.13 19.42
C GLY A 194 10.72 -15.07 17.89
N ALA A 195 9.61 -15.00 17.15
CA ALA A 195 9.63 -14.67 15.74
C ALA A 195 9.93 -13.18 15.49
N ASN A 196 10.49 -12.89 14.31
CA ASN A 196 10.68 -11.53 13.82
C ASN A 196 9.33 -10.82 13.57
N ALA A 197 9.37 -9.52 13.24
CA ALA A 197 8.17 -8.71 13.10
C ALA A 197 7.39 -8.93 11.80
N TYR A 198 7.89 -9.74 10.86
CA TYR A 198 7.28 -9.90 9.55
C TYR A 198 6.07 -10.84 9.59
N ASP A 199 5.00 -10.44 8.89
CA ASP A 199 3.80 -11.26 8.74
C ASP A 199 3.18 -11.14 7.34
N PHE A 200 3.32 -12.22 6.57
CA PHE A 200 2.78 -12.36 5.22
C PHE A 200 1.26 -12.39 5.13
N SER A 201 0.58 -12.75 6.22
CA SER A 201 -0.88 -12.75 6.25
C SER A 201 -1.46 -11.34 6.39
N ARG A 202 -0.60 -10.32 6.53
CA ARG A 202 -0.97 -8.93 6.74
C ARG A 202 -0.48 -8.05 5.61
N PHE A 203 -1.19 -6.94 5.43
CA PHE A 203 -0.71 -5.81 4.65
C PHE A 203 -0.62 -4.57 5.55
N PRO A 204 0.52 -3.86 5.53
CA PRO A 204 1.81 -4.30 4.94
C PRO A 204 2.39 -5.55 5.65
N TYR A 205 3.53 -6.07 5.18
CA TYR A 205 4.20 -7.31 5.65
C TYR A 205 4.71 -7.33 7.11
N TYR A 206 4.07 -6.60 8.01
CA TYR A 206 4.45 -6.51 9.41
C TYR A 206 3.30 -6.93 10.29
N SER A 207 3.63 -7.64 11.37
CA SER A 207 2.68 -7.87 12.45
C SER A 207 2.16 -6.54 13.00
N GLU A 208 1.00 -6.63 13.63
CA GLU A 208 0.27 -5.52 14.23
C GLU A 208 1.02 -4.98 15.45
N ARG A 209 1.86 -5.81 16.08
CA ARG A 209 2.71 -5.45 17.22
C ARG A 209 4.11 -5.04 16.83
N TYR A 210 4.40 -4.89 15.55
CA TYR A 210 5.70 -4.39 15.11
C TYR A 210 5.91 -2.97 15.64
N ASN A 211 6.97 -2.79 16.43
CA ASN A 211 7.49 -1.48 16.79
C ASN A 211 8.25 -0.90 15.60
N VAL A 212 7.65 0.08 14.92
CA VAL A 212 8.16 0.65 13.67
C VAL A 212 9.45 1.48 13.85
N LEU A 213 9.77 1.85 15.09
CA LEU A 213 11.02 2.52 15.44
C LEU A 213 12.14 1.50 15.75
N GLY A 214 11.78 0.25 16.06
CA GLY A 214 12.71 -0.85 16.31
C GLY A 214 13.11 -1.60 15.04
N GLU A 215 14.09 -2.48 15.13
CA GLU A 215 14.50 -3.32 14.01
C GLU A 215 13.47 -4.42 13.73
N PRO A 216 13.00 -4.60 12.47
CA PRO A 216 11.96 -5.59 12.15
C PRO A 216 12.43 -7.04 12.23
N ASN A 217 13.74 -7.26 12.12
CA ASN A 217 14.39 -8.55 12.25
C ASN A 217 14.58 -8.99 13.72
N ALA A 218 14.42 -8.06 14.68
CA ALA A 218 14.47 -8.39 16.11
C ALA A 218 13.20 -9.12 16.56
N SER A 219 13.27 -9.81 17.71
CA SER A 219 12.11 -10.48 18.31
C SER A 219 10.97 -9.48 18.51
N ALA A 220 9.81 -9.76 17.92
CA ALA A 220 8.61 -9.00 18.24
C ALA A 220 8.30 -9.12 19.73
N SER A 221 7.91 -8.02 20.38
CA SER A 221 7.63 -8.04 21.82
C SER A 221 6.44 -8.95 22.12
N THR A 222 6.68 -10.06 22.83
CA THR A 222 5.64 -11.03 23.23
C THR A 222 4.97 -10.67 24.56
N GLY A 223 5.42 -9.61 25.24
CA GLY A 223 4.92 -9.21 26.55
C GLY A 223 3.51 -8.63 26.50
N VAL A 224 2.60 -9.20 27.29
CA VAL A 224 1.24 -8.69 27.56
C VAL A 224 1.26 -7.55 28.61
N ALA A 225 2.40 -7.23 29.22
CA ALA A 225 2.51 -6.25 30.30
C ALA A 225 2.92 -4.84 29.79
N ALA A 226 1.94 -3.92 29.80
CA ALA A 226 1.93 -2.44 29.82
C ALA A 226 3.23 -1.60 29.66
N PRO A 227 3.14 -0.35 29.09
CA PRO A 227 2.36 0.06 27.92
C PRO A 227 3.18 -0.33 26.67
N GLY A 228 2.80 -1.43 26.02
CA GLY A 228 3.47 -1.85 24.79
C GLY A 228 3.24 -0.83 23.67
N TRP A 229 4.13 -0.84 22.67
CA TRP A 229 3.92 -0.12 21.41
C TRP A 229 2.48 -0.33 20.94
N PRO A 230 1.76 0.75 20.58
CA PRO A 230 0.39 0.63 20.18
C PRO A 230 0.29 -0.35 19.03
N MET A 231 -0.72 -1.21 19.13
CA MET A 231 -1.00 -2.08 18.02
C MET A 231 -1.32 -1.19 16.83
N SER A 232 -0.72 -1.52 15.70
CA SER A 232 -0.82 -0.72 14.50
C SER A 232 -1.85 -1.38 13.58
N PRO A 233 -2.79 -0.60 13.01
CA PRO A 233 -3.81 -1.14 12.12
C PRO A 233 -3.15 -1.86 10.93
N ARG A 234 -3.71 -3.02 10.58
CA ARG A 234 -3.31 -3.81 9.43
C ARG A 234 -4.53 -4.24 8.65
N MET A 235 -4.31 -4.56 7.39
CA MET A 235 -5.31 -5.24 6.58
C MET A 235 -5.04 -6.74 6.57
N TYR A 236 -6.08 -7.56 6.50
CA TYR A 236 -5.91 -8.96 6.12
C TYR A 236 -5.45 -9.00 4.67
N ARG A 237 -4.32 -9.65 4.41
CA ARG A 237 -3.96 -9.96 3.03
C ARG A 237 -4.83 -11.12 2.56
N VAL A 238 -5.55 -10.90 1.48
CA VAL A 238 -6.49 -11.84 0.88
C VAL A 238 -6.08 -12.13 -0.56
N THR A 239 -6.27 -13.38 -0.97
CA THR A 239 -6.14 -13.81 -2.37
C THR A 239 -7.46 -14.41 -2.86
N LEU A 240 -7.46 -14.90 -4.09
CA LEU A 240 -8.64 -15.43 -4.75
C LEU A 240 -8.68 -16.95 -4.72
N ARG A 241 -9.84 -17.47 -4.33
CA ARG A 241 -10.19 -18.88 -4.47
C ARG A 241 -10.39 -19.22 -5.95
N SER A 242 -9.96 -20.42 -6.35
CA SER A 242 -10.30 -20.97 -7.65
C SER A 242 -11.84 -21.07 -7.80
N PRO A 243 -12.40 -20.65 -8.95
CA PRO A 243 -13.85 -20.71 -9.20
C PRO A 243 -14.39 -22.15 -9.21
N ASP A 244 -13.53 -23.12 -9.54
CA ASP A 244 -13.93 -24.51 -9.78
C ASP A 244 -14.02 -25.34 -8.50
N VAL A 245 -13.52 -24.81 -7.41
CA VAL A 245 -13.60 -25.44 -6.09
C VAL A 245 -14.91 -24.98 -5.44
N PRO A 246 -15.56 -25.78 -4.58
CA PRO A 246 -16.63 -25.29 -3.71
C PRO A 246 -16.06 -24.44 -2.55
N PRO A 247 -16.86 -23.56 -1.92
CA PRO A 247 -16.45 -22.82 -0.72
C PRO A 247 -16.45 -23.75 0.50
N ILE A 248 -15.47 -24.64 0.57
CA ILE A 248 -15.19 -25.53 1.70
C ILE A 248 -13.99 -24.97 2.47
N ALA A 249 -14.01 -25.10 3.79
CA ALA A 249 -12.87 -24.81 4.66
C ALA A 249 -12.54 -26.07 5.50
N PRO A 250 -11.25 -26.37 5.75
CA PRO A 250 -10.08 -25.60 5.32
C PRO A 250 -9.73 -25.73 3.84
N LEU A 251 -9.06 -24.70 3.30
CA LEU A 251 -8.58 -24.67 1.93
C LEU A 251 -7.09 -25.05 1.87
N GLY A 252 -6.75 -26.07 1.07
CA GLY A 252 -5.39 -26.25 0.55
C GLY A 252 -4.97 -25.19 -0.48
N ARG A 253 -3.67 -25.06 -0.71
CA ARG A 253 -3.08 -24.10 -1.69
C ARG A 253 -3.55 -24.38 -3.12
N GLU A 254 -3.78 -25.65 -3.45
CA GLU A 254 -4.34 -26.11 -4.72
C GLU A 254 -5.74 -25.55 -5.01
N HIS A 255 -6.45 -25.06 -3.99
CA HIS A 255 -7.75 -24.44 -4.16
C HIS A 255 -7.68 -22.93 -4.42
N LEU A 256 -6.49 -22.33 -4.38
CA LEU A 256 -6.27 -20.94 -4.78
C LEU A 256 -6.20 -20.83 -6.29
N MET A 257 -6.46 -19.65 -6.84
CA MET A 257 -6.18 -19.41 -8.25
C MET A 257 -4.69 -19.61 -8.55
N ASN A 258 -4.40 -20.28 -9.68
CA ASN A 258 -3.03 -20.47 -10.13
C ASN A 258 -2.32 -19.11 -10.30
N THR A 259 -1.07 -19.00 -9.86
CA THR A 259 -0.20 -17.83 -10.01
C THR A 259 -0.19 -17.27 -11.44
N MET A 260 -0.21 -18.11 -12.48
CA MET A 260 -0.27 -17.64 -13.87
C MET A 260 -1.60 -16.94 -14.20
N ALA A 261 -2.72 -17.49 -13.73
CA ALA A 261 -4.03 -16.86 -13.93
C ALA A 261 -4.12 -15.55 -13.14
N LEU A 262 -3.56 -15.52 -11.93
CA LEU A 262 -3.45 -14.31 -11.13
C LEU A 262 -2.54 -13.27 -11.80
N GLN A 263 -1.39 -13.66 -12.35
CA GLN A 263 -0.51 -12.76 -13.10
C GLN A 263 -1.20 -12.18 -14.33
N GLN A 264 -2.09 -12.92 -14.99
CA GLN A 264 -2.86 -12.38 -16.12
C GLN A 264 -3.95 -11.39 -15.66
N ILE A 265 -4.53 -11.61 -14.49
CA ILE A 265 -5.55 -10.71 -13.91
C ILE A 265 -4.91 -9.43 -13.37
N PHE A 266 -3.76 -9.56 -12.72
CA PHE A 266 -3.08 -8.48 -12.00
C PHE A 266 -1.87 -7.91 -12.73
N GLY A 267 -1.54 -8.47 -13.90
CA GLY A 267 -0.56 -7.95 -14.84
C GLY A 267 -1.20 -6.97 -15.80
N GLY A 268 -0.44 -5.95 -16.19
CA GLY A 268 -0.96 -4.87 -16.99
C GLY A 268 -1.31 -5.22 -18.44
N PHE A 269 -2.22 -4.46 -19.06
CA PHE A 269 -2.64 -4.62 -20.47
C PHE A 269 -1.56 -4.12 -21.45
N GLY A 270 -1.24 -4.92 -22.48
CA GLY A 270 -0.31 -4.51 -23.56
C GLY A 270 1.14 -4.97 -23.40
N SER A 271 1.37 -6.18 -22.88
CA SER A 271 2.67 -6.65 -22.44
C SER A 271 3.52 -7.38 -23.54
N ILE A 272 4.30 -6.63 -24.34
CA ILE A 272 5.52 -7.08 -25.05
C ILE A 272 6.54 -5.92 -25.08
N GLU A 273 7.55 -5.85 -24.19
CA GLU A 273 8.92 -6.40 -24.34
C GLU A 273 9.67 -6.34 -22.98
N ARG A 274 10.67 -7.22 -22.73
CA ARG A 274 11.62 -7.08 -21.61
C ARG A 274 12.79 -6.20 -22.07
N VAL A 275 13.09 -5.14 -21.31
CA VAL A 275 14.43 -4.51 -21.32
C VAL A 275 15.37 -5.52 -20.68
N SER A 276 16.33 -6.03 -21.45
CA SER A 276 17.50 -6.70 -20.91
C SER A 276 18.12 -5.76 -19.87
N GLY A 277 18.29 -6.23 -18.63
CA GLY A 277 19.25 -5.60 -17.74
C GLY A 277 20.55 -5.46 -18.53
N ASN A 278 21.10 -4.25 -18.60
CA ASN A 278 22.37 -4.01 -19.29
C ASN A 278 23.56 -4.60 -18.51
N GLU A 279 23.30 -5.24 -17.37
CA GLU A 279 24.32 -5.71 -16.43
C GLU A 279 24.11 -7.19 -16.08
N ASP A 280 25.19 -7.96 -16.19
CA ASP A 280 25.31 -9.33 -15.71
C ASP A 280 25.14 -9.36 -14.18
N GLY A 281 23.91 -9.46 -13.70
CA GLY A 281 23.63 -9.49 -12.26
C GLY A 281 22.16 -9.38 -11.83
N ASP A 282 21.26 -8.95 -12.72
CA ASP A 282 19.84 -8.78 -12.35
C ASP A 282 19.14 -10.12 -12.05
N PRO A 283 18.46 -10.26 -10.90
CA PRO A 283 17.89 -11.53 -10.45
C PRO A 283 16.67 -11.94 -11.30
N SER A 284 16.62 -13.23 -11.65
CA SER A 284 15.46 -13.84 -12.28
C SER A 284 14.31 -13.97 -11.27
N GLY A 285 13.13 -13.45 -11.61
CA GLY A 285 11.95 -13.50 -10.75
C GLY A 285 11.46 -14.93 -10.48
N VAL A 286 11.30 -15.28 -9.20
CA VAL A 286 11.05 -16.64 -8.68
C VAL A 286 9.57 -17.07 -8.73
N LEU A 287 8.71 -16.41 -9.53
CA LEU A 287 7.32 -16.84 -9.71
C LEU A 287 7.11 -17.78 -10.92
N ILE A 288 8.17 -18.32 -11.51
CA ILE A 288 8.05 -19.26 -12.63
C ILE A 288 7.96 -20.68 -12.07
N ASN A 289 6.74 -21.20 -12.03
CA ASN A 289 6.49 -22.62 -11.89
C ASN A 289 7.02 -23.32 -13.16
N ARG A 290 8.27 -23.81 -13.15
CA ARG A 290 8.80 -24.64 -14.23
C ARG A 290 8.10 -25.99 -14.19
N SER A 291 6.98 -26.13 -14.92
CA SER A 291 6.35 -27.43 -15.11
C SER A 291 7.15 -28.22 -16.15
N GLN A 292 7.83 -29.28 -15.71
CA GLN A 292 8.55 -30.20 -16.58
C GLN A 292 7.59 -31.32 -17.01
N ILE A 293 7.12 -31.30 -18.26
CA ILE A 293 6.29 -32.38 -18.82
C ILE A 293 7.13 -33.12 -19.87
N ASN A 294 7.38 -34.42 -19.64
CA ASN A 294 8.08 -35.35 -20.54
C ASN A 294 9.51 -34.95 -20.97
N GLY A 295 10.34 -34.47 -20.03
CA GLY A 295 11.79 -34.28 -20.27
C GLY A 295 12.15 -33.17 -21.27
N ALA A 296 11.16 -32.55 -21.91
CA ALA A 296 11.30 -31.28 -22.60
C ALA A 296 11.03 -30.16 -21.59
N ILE A 297 12.02 -29.29 -21.39
CA ILE A 297 11.77 -27.97 -20.80
C ILE A 297 11.00 -27.21 -21.86
N ILE A 298 9.67 -27.18 -21.75
CA ILE A 298 8.88 -26.25 -22.53
C ILE A 298 8.96 -24.93 -21.76
N ASP A 299 9.80 -24.01 -22.23
CA ASP A 299 9.67 -22.59 -21.92
C ASP A 299 8.33 -22.11 -22.51
N THR A 300 7.23 -22.44 -21.84
CA THR A 300 5.94 -21.84 -22.15
C THR A 300 5.98 -20.40 -21.65
N ALA A 301 6.00 -19.49 -22.62
CA ALA A 301 5.79 -18.05 -22.50
C ALA A 301 7.03 -17.22 -22.10
N ALA A 302 7.84 -16.93 -23.12
CA ALA A 302 8.39 -15.60 -23.31
C ALA A 302 7.26 -14.54 -23.38
N SER A 303 6.59 -14.26 -22.25
CA SER A 303 5.58 -13.19 -22.13
C SER A 303 6.07 -12.09 -21.19
N SER A 304 6.98 -11.29 -21.71
CA SER A 304 7.08 -9.84 -21.47
C SER A 304 5.96 -9.21 -20.62
N ALA A 305 6.21 -8.96 -19.34
CA ALA A 305 5.26 -8.33 -18.42
C ALA A 305 5.39 -6.80 -18.44
N SER A 306 4.27 -6.10 -18.21
CA SER A 306 4.27 -4.68 -17.85
C SER A 306 5.20 -4.48 -16.63
N ASN A 307 6.00 -3.40 -16.60
CA ASN A 307 6.71 -3.01 -15.37
C ASN A 307 5.74 -2.63 -14.24
N TYR A 308 4.42 -2.69 -14.48
CA TYR A 308 3.39 -2.38 -13.52
C TYR A 308 2.66 -3.66 -13.12
N SER A 309 2.47 -3.78 -11.82
CA SER A 309 1.51 -4.70 -11.21
C SER A 309 0.53 -3.87 -10.39
N TRP A 310 -0.54 -4.48 -9.92
CA TRP A 310 -1.45 -3.78 -9.03
C TRP A 310 -1.96 -4.71 -7.94
N PHE A 311 -2.42 -4.10 -6.85
CA PHE A 311 -3.19 -4.74 -5.79
C PHE A 311 -4.31 -3.79 -5.39
N ALA A 312 -5.28 -4.26 -4.61
CA ALA A 312 -6.37 -3.41 -4.15
C ALA A 312 -6.50 -3.46 -2.62
N THR A 313 -6.67 -2.30 -2.00
CA THR A 313 -7.02 -2.21 -0.59
C THR A 313 -8.50 -1.88 -0.44
N LEU A 314 -9.17 -2.50 0.50
CA LEU A 314 -10.55 -2.25 0.86
C LEU A 314 -10.54 -1.73 2.30
N SER A 315 -10.84 -0.45 2.49
CA SER A 315 -11.01 0.14 3.82
C SER A 315 -12.50 0.15 4.17
N PRO A 316 -12.89 -0.33 5.35
CA PRO A 316 -14.27 -0.20 5.82
C PRO A 316 -14.64 1.29 6.00
N ASP A 317 -15.93 1.59 5.89
CA ASP A 317 -16.47 2.87 6.33
C ASP A 317 -16.29 3.00 7.85
N PRO A 318 -15.76 4.13 8.37
CA PRO A 318 -15.74 4.43 9.80
C PRO A 318 -17.09 4.23 10.51
N SER A 319 -18.21 4.37 9.79
CA SER A 319 -19.56 4.16 10.33
C SER A 319 -19.92 2.67 10.57
N GLY A 320 -19.06 1.74 10.15
CA GLY A 320 -19.28 0.29 10.26
C GLY A 320 -20.22 -0.28 9.20
N GLY A 321 -20.48 0.44 8.12
CA GLY A 321 -21.35 -0.03 7.04
C GLY A 321 -20.74 -1.15 6.16
N ASN A 322 -21.59 -1.72 5.30
CA ASN A 322 -21.17 -2.62 4.21
C ASN A 322 -20.39 -1.97 3.05
N PRO A 323 -20.48 -0.65 2.76
CA PRO A 323 -19.64 -0.07 1.72
C PRO A 323 -18.18 -0.01 2.16
N PHE A 324 -17.30 -0.45 1.28
CA PHE A 324 -15.86 -0.35 1.40
C PHE A 324 -15.34 0.68 0.42
N LYS A 325 -14.41 1.51 0.89
CA LYS A 325 -13.58 2.31 0.01
C LYS A 325 -12.52 1.39 -0.59
N GLN A 326 -12.66 1.09 -1.86
CA GLN A 326 -11.68 0.36 -2.65
C GLN A 326 -10.64 1.33 -3.19
N SER A 327 -9.36 1.02 -3.02
CA SER A 327 -8.26 1.74 -3.66
C SER A 327 -7.45 0.73 -4.47
N ILE A 328 -7.43 0.90 -5.79
CA ILE A 328 -6.60 0.11 -6.70
C ILE A 328 -5.25 0.82 -6.83
N VAL A 329 -4.20 0.16 -6.38
CA VAL A 329 -2.84 0.69 -6.29
C VAL A 329 -2.00 0.08 -7.39
N VAL A 330 -1.51 0.90 -8.30
CA VAL A 330 -0.60 0.50 -9.37
C VAL A 330 0.83 0.73 -8.92
N VAL A 331 1.62 -0.34 -8.94
CA VAL A 331 3.01 -0.37 -8.48
C VAL A 331 3.95 -0.66 -9.65
N ARG A 332 4.90 0.24 -9.88
CA ARG A 332 6.01 0.08 -10.80
C ARG A 332 7.10 -0.79 -10.17
N GLN A 333 7.59 -1.75 -10.95
CA GLN A 333 8.68 -2.66 -10.59
C GLN A 333 8.49 -3.24 -9.20
N ARG A 334 7.27 -3.70 -8.92
CA ARG A 334 6.92 -4.27 -7.62
C ARG A 334 7.90 -5.38 -7.28
N LEU A 335 8.74 -5.11 -6.29
CA LEU A 335 9.72 -6.06 -5.82
C LEU A 335 9.03 -7.23 -5.13
N ALA A 336 9.74 -8.35 -5.06
CA ALA A 336 9.28 -9.47 -4.26
C ALA A 336 9.00 -8.99 -2.82
N PRO A 337 7.93 -9.50 -2.21
CA PRO A 337 7.42 -8.95 -0.96
C PRO A 337 8.38 -9.01 0.21
N VAL A 338 9.33 -9.96 0.21
CA VAL A 338 10.27 -10.15 1.32
C VAL A 338 11.67 -10.41 0.76
N PRO A 339 12.72 -9.86 1.41
CA PRO A 339 14.12 -9.99 0.99
C PRO A 339 14.51 -11.44 0.78
N GLN A 340 15.12 -11.73 -0.38
CA GLN A 340 15.68 -13.03 -0.68
C GLN A 340 16.91 -13.25 0.20
N ARG A 341 16.91 -14.28 1.06
CA ARG A 341 18.08 -14.64 1.87
C ARG A 341 18.82 -15.82 1.27
N SER A 342 20.13 -15.86 1.51
CA SER A 342 20.92 -17.07 1.33
C SER A 342 20.45 -18.14 2.34
N GLY A 343 19.87 -19.23 1.86
CA GLY A 343 19.34 -20.32 2.70
C GLY A 343 17.88 -20.19 3.15
N ASP A 344 17.26 -19.03 2.97
CA ASP A 344 15.82 -18.80 3.14
C ASP A 344 15.33 -17.79 2.08
N PRO A 345 15.32 -18.19 0.79
CA PRO A 345 15.13 -17.27 -0.34
C PRO A 345 13.73 -16.64 -0.40
N LEU A 346 12.80 -17.11 0.42
CA LEU A 346 11.45 -16.57 0.55
C LEU A 346 11.23 -15.92 1.92
N ALA A 347 12.27 -15.88 2.77
CA ALA A 347 12.22 -15.39 4.14
C ALA A 347 11.01 -15.96 4.92
N LEU A 348 10.69 -17.22 4.63
CA LEU A 348 9.55 -17.95 5.20
C LEU A 348 9.86 -18.39 6.62
N ASN A 349 11.14 -18.38 7.01
CA ASN A 349 11.53 -18.66 8.38
C ASN A 349 11.29 -17.42 9.24
N SER A 350 10.39 -17.59 10.22
CA SER A 350 10.03 -16.58 11.20
C SER A 350 11.14 -16.31 12.22
N SER A 351 12.27 -17.03 12.16
CA SER A 351 13.43 -16.83 13.03
C SER A 351 13.96 -15.41 12.99
N VAL A 352 14.37 -14.91 14.15
CA VAL A 352 15.14 -13.67 14.34
C VAL A 352 16.50 -13.78 13.66
N TYR A 353 16.97 -12.68 13.08
CA TYR A 353 18.24 -12.61 12.38
C TYR A 353 18.87 -11.22 12.56
N THR A 354 20.18 -11.13 12.34
CA THR A 354 20.91 -9.85 12.33
C THR A 354 20.94 -9.31 10.90
N VAL A 355 20.75 -8.00 10.76
CA VAL A 355 20.83 -7.29 9.48
C VAL A 355 22.08 -6.44 9.51
N GLU A 356 22.89 -6.51 8.45
CA GLU A 356 24.08 -5.65 8.33
C GLU A 356 23.75 -4.34 7.61
N VAL A 357 22.77 -4.36 6.68
CA VAL A 357 22.36 -3.18 5.88
C VAL A 357 20.83 -3.09 5.83
N ALA A 358 20.28 -1.88 5.97
CA ALA A 358 18.82 -1.65 5.97
C ALA A 358 18.09 -2.20 4.73
N ASP A 359 18.79 -2.29 3.58
CA ASP A 359 18.26 -2.82 2.33
C ASP A 359 18.08 -4.35 2.32
N GLU A 360 18.63 -5.05 3.31
CA GLU A 360 18.39 -6.48 3.52
C GLU A 360 17.04 -6.76 4.19
N ASN A 361 16.35 -5.72 4.68
CA ASN A 361 14.98 -5.79 5.15
C ASN A 361 13.97 -5.55 4.01
N ALA A 362 12.69 -5.84 4.24
CA ALA A 362 11.68 -5.61 3.21
C ALA A 362 11.59 -4.12 2.86
N SER A 363 11.98 -3.80 1.63
CA SER A 363 11.95 -2.42 1.08
C SER A 363 10.71 -2.15 0.23
N SER A 364 9.98 -3.20 -0.17
CA SER A 364 8.80 -3.09 -1.04
C SER A 364 7.60 -2.48 -0.32
N GLU A 365 7.38 -2.88 0.92
CA GLU A 365 6.33 -2.38 1.81
C GLU A 365 6.97 -2.09 3.17
N ARG A 366 6.96 -0.83 3.61
CA ARG A 366 7.57 -0.38 4.86
C ARG A 366 6.53 0.30 5.73
N VAL A 367 6.66 0.18 7.05
CA VAL A 367 5.80 0.90 8.00
C VAL A 367 6.63 1.91 8.77
N THR A 368 6.07 3.10 8.90
CA THR A 368 6.63 4.24 9.62
C THR A 368 5.57 4.83 10.53
N TRP A 369 6.01 5.64 11.48
CA TRP A 369 5.16 6.36 12.42
C TRP A 369 5.10 7.84 12.04
N ILE A 370 3.95 8.48 12.21
CA ILE A 370 3.81 9.93 12.06
C ILE A 370 3.68 10.54 13.44
N ASP A 371 4.50 11.56 13.72
CA ASP A 371 4.34 12.36 14.91
C ASP A 371 3.08 13.25 14.77
N PRO A 372 2.01 12.99 15.54
CA PRO A 372 0.76 13.73 15.40
C PRO A 372 0.91 15.22 15.74
N GLY A 373 1.85 15.59 16.61
CA GLY A 373 2.11 16.98 16.98
C GLY A 373 2.80 17.80 15.89
N SER A 374 3.37 17.13 14.89
CA SER A 374 4.06 17.75 13.76
C SER A 374 3.17 17.99 12.54
N ALA A 375 1.97 17.40 12.50
CA ALA A 375 1.12 17.40 11.32
C ALA A 375 0.43 18.76 11.10
N ILE A 376 0.51 19.29 9.89
CA ILE A 376 -0.03 20.62 9.53
C ILE A 376 -0.81 20.51 8.21
N GLY A 377 -2.03 21.06 8.13
CA GLY A 377 -2.72 21.31 6.85
C GLY A 377 -3.84 20.36 6.43
N PHE A 378 -4.05 19.23 7.12
CA PHE A 378 -5.02 18.17 6.76
C PHE A 378 -6.51 18.52 7.04
N ASN A 379 -6.87 19.79 6.89
CA ASN A 379 -8.22 20.30 7.02
C ASN A 379 -8.56 21.14 5.77
N GLY A 380 -9.59 20.75 5.01
CA GLY A 380 -10.00 21.38 3.76
C GLY A 380 -9.70 20.58 2.49
N GLY A 381 -9.18 19.35 2.60
CA GLY A 381 -9.08 18.35 1.53
C GLY A 381 -7.87 18.49 0.60
N ALA A 382 -6.88 19.29 0.97
CA ALA A 382 -5.66 19.50 0.17
C ALA A 382 -4.47 18.61 0.59
N GLY A 383 -4.57 17.93 1.73
CA GLY A 383 -3.45 17.27 2.39
C GLY A 383 -2.63 18.23 3.25
N GLY A 384 -1.39 17.90 3.57
CA GLY A 384 -0.57 18.67 4.50
C GLY A 384 0.85 18.12 4.69
N ASP A 385 1.60 18.73 5.60
CA ASP A 385 2.96 18.32 5.96
C ASP A 385 2.94 17.42 7.20
N VAL A 386 3.76 16.39 7.21
CA VAL A 386 3.95 15.47 8.34
C VAL A 386 5.44 15.16 8.56
N LEU A 387 5.83 14.95 9.81
CA LEU A 387 7.13 14.37 10.16
C LEU A 387 6.98 12.86 10.31
N VAL A 388 7.65 12.12 9.43
CA VAL A 388 7.64 10.66 9.38
C VAL A 388 8.88 10.12 10.09
N TYR A 389 8.72 9.08 10.89
CA TYR A 389 9.77 8.38 11.61
C TYR A 389 9.82 6.90 11.22
N GLY A 390 11.03 6.38 10.99
CA GLY A 390 11.26 4.96 10.76
C GLY A 390 12.52 4.46 11.44
N SER A 391 12.58 3.16 11.69
CA SER A 391 13.79 2.48 12.16
C SER A 391 14.95 2.67 11.20
N ASN A 392 16.16 2.91 11.71
CA ASN A 392 17.38 2.95 10.88
C ASN A 392 17.71 1.63 10.17
N ALA A 393 17.10 0.52 10.59
CA ALA A 393 17.20 -0.77 9.92
C ALA A 393 16.24 -0.91 8.72
N VAL A 394 15.44 0.10 8.42
CA VAL A 394 14.51 0.13 7.28
C VAL A 394 14.90 1.30 6.38
N SER A 395 14.91 1.09 5.05
CA SER A 395 15.25 2.15 4.09
C SER A 395 14.33 3.37 4.24
N ASP A 396 14.94 4.56 4.18
CA ASP A 396 14.31 5.88 4.28
C ASP A 396 13.80 6.42 2.94
N ASP A 397 13.89 5.63 1.86
CA ASP A 397 13.52 6.06 0.52
C ASP A 397 12.02 6.35 0.42
N ILE A 398 11.68 7.61 0.16
CA ILE A 398 10.33 8.07 -0.18
C ILE A 398 10.52 9.02 -1.34
N ASN A 399 9.90 8.75 -2.49
CA ASN A 399 10.07 9.60 -3.66
C ASN A 399 8.88 10.53 -3.86
N THR A 400 9.17 11.72 -4.38
CA THR A 400 8.12 12.64 -4.83
C THR A 400 7.35 12.01 -5.99
N GLY A 401 6.02 12.12 -5.94
CA GLY A 401 5.11 11.53 -6.92
C GLY A 401 4.61 10.14 -6.57
N GLU A 402 5.25 9.44 -5.63
CA GLU A 402 4.77 8.14 -5.12
C GLU A 402 3.53 8.31 -4.22
N TRP A 403 2.89 7.19 -3.91
CA TRP A 403 1.75 7.13 -3.00
C TRP A 403 2.11 6.40 -1.71
N VAL A 404 1.65 6.95 -0.60
CA VAL A 404 1.76 6.36 0.73
C VAL A 404 0.37 6.17 1.33
N MET A 405 0.21 5.22 2.23
CA MET A 405 -1.07 4.95 2.89
C MET A 405 -0.99 5.33 4.37
N LEU A 406 -1.82 6.25 4.80
CA LEU A 406 -2.02 6.54 6.23
C LEU A 406 -3.05 5.57 6.80
N SER A 407 -2.76 5.04 7.98
CA SER A 407 -3.59 4.08 8.69
C SER A 407 -3.74 4.47 10.15
N ARG A 408 -4.97 4.40 10.66
CA ARG A 408 -5.29 4.68 12.07
C ARG A 408 -6.43 3.79 12.53
N GLN A 409 -6.41 3.43 13.80
CA GLN A 409 -7.49 2.72 14.49
C GLN A 409 -7.80 3.51 15.76
N ARG A 410 -9.09 3.75 16.03
CA ARG A 410 -9.51 4.44 17.25
C ARG A 410 -9.64 3.47 18.42
N TYR A 411 -9.27 3.88 19.63
CA TYR A 411 -9.40 3.13 20.88
C TYR A 411 -10.27 3.82 21.93
N ASP A 412 -10.85 3.01 22.81
CA ASP A 412 -11.33 3.44 24.12
C ASP A 412 -10.20 3.25 25.12
N THR A 413 -9.68 4.35 25.63
CA THR A 413 -8.62 4.37 26.64
C THR A 413 -9.16 4.28 28.07
N SER A 414 -10.48 4.35 28.26
CA SER A 414 -11.10 4.29 29.58
C SER A 414 -11.17 2.88 30.18
N VAL A 415 -10.92 1.84 29.35
CA VAL A 415 -10.97 0.43 29.75
C VAL A 415 -9.63 -0.24 29.43
N ALA A 416 -9.08 -1.00 30.39
CA ALA A 416 -7.92 -1.85 30.17
C ALA A 416 -8.38 -3.32 30.06
N PRO A 417 -7.99 -4.07 29.01
CA PRO A 417 -7.19 -3.66 27.86
C PRO A 417 -7.93 -2.70 26.94
N ASN A 418 -7.20 -1.77 26.29
CA ASN A 418 -7.81 -0.80 25.37
C ASN A 418 -8.57 -1.52 24.27
N ILE A 419 -9.80 -1.08 24.02
CA ILE A 419 -10.71 -1.74 23.08
C ILE A 419 -10.82 -0.84 21.84
N PRO A 420 -10.65 -1.36 20.62
CA PRO A 420 -10.91 -0.56 19.42
C PRO A 420 -12.38 -0.10 19.40
N THR A 421 -12.62 1.19 19.17
CA THR A 421 -13.97 1.81 19.20
C THR A 421 -14.61 1.96 17.83
N GLY A 422 -13.95 1.52 16.76
CA GLY A 422 -14.44 1.66 15.40
C GLY A 422 -13.64 0.86 14.39
N ALA A 423 -13.78 1.19 13.11
CA ALA A 423 -13.09 0.51 12.03
C ALA A 423 -11.66 1.04 11.85
N ALA A 424 -10.75 0.20 11.37
CA ALA A 424 -9.44 0.64 10.94
C ALA A 424 -9.61 1.47 9.67
N ILE A 425 -9.15 2.72 9.70
CA ILE A 425 -9.24 3.65 8.57
C ILE A 425 -7.92 3.61 7.83
N HIS A 426 -8.00 3.40 6.51
CA HIS A 426 -6.85 3.41 5.63
C HIS A 426 -7.11 4.33 4.43
N ARG A 427 -6.19 5.27 4.16
CA ARG A 427 -6.33 6.22 3.06
C ARG A 427 -5.00 6.46 2.36
N TRP A 428 -5.05 6.59 1.05
CA TRP A 428 -3.89 6.83 0.22
C TRP A 428 -3.68 8.33 -0.03
N PHE A 429 -2.42 8.75 0.04
CA PHE A 429 -1.98 10.13 -0.15
C PHE A 429 -0.83 10.17 -1.14
N ARG A 430 -0.85 11.18 -2.01
CA ARG A 430 0.23 11.40 -2.97
C ARG A 430 1.33 12.22 -2.33
N VAL A 431 2.57 11.78 -2.47
CA VAL A 431 3.73 12.52 -1.98
C VAL A 431 4.03 13.66 -2.96
N LEU A 432 3.94 14.90 -2.47
CA LEU A 432 4.25 16.10 -3.26
C LEU A 432 5.70 16.56 -3.10
N ARG A 433 6.27 16.36 -1.91
CA ARG A 433 7.60 16.82 -1.57
C ARG A 433 8.16 15.98 -0.44
N VAL A 434 9.46 15.74 -0.51
CA VAL A 434 10.22 14.98 0.48
C VAL A 434 11.48 15.76 0.82
N GLU A 435 11.73 15.98 2.11
CA GLU A 435 12.97 16.64 2.57
C GLU A 435 14.10 15.63 2.80
N GLU A 436 15.30 16.08 3.14
CA GLU A 436 16.42 15.17 3.45
C GLU A 436 16.11 14.37 4.74
N ALA A 437 16.52 13.10 4.78
CA ALA A 437 16.32 12.27 5.96
C ALA A 437 17.37 12.62 7.03
N GLU A 438 16.90 12.92 8.23
CA GLU A 438 17.76 13.14 9.39
C GLU A 438 17.88 11.84 10.18
N ARG A 439 19.10 11.31 10.30
CA ARG A 439 19.38 10.15 11.16
C ARG A 439 19.72 10.63 12.56
N GLY A 440 19.17 9.98 13.57
CA GLY A 440 19.42 10.31 14.95
C GLY A 440 18.96 9.22 15.91
N THR A 441 18.83 9.61 17.17
CA THR A 441 18.22 8.77 18.19
C THR A 441 17.00 9.45 18.76
N VAL A 442 15.98 8.66 19.06
CA VAL A 442 14.80 9.10 19.80
C VAL A 442 14.83 8.41 21.17
N ASP A 443 14.56 9.19 22.21
CA ASP A 443 14.40 8.63 23.55
C ASP A 443 13.17 7.72 23.55
N ALA A 444 13.30 6.53 24.11
CA ALA A 444 12.19 5.59 24.24
C ALA A 444 11.00 6.21 25.02
N SER A 445 11.22 7.21 25.87
CA SER A 445 10.11 7.95 26.49
C SER A 445 9.27 8.79 25.51
N TYR A 446 9.83 9.19 24.35
CA TYR A 446 9.16 10.04 23.35
C TYR A 446 7.90 9.39 22.76
N ALA A 447 7.91 8.07 22.63
CA ALA A 447 6.76 7.29 22.17
C ALA A 447 6.20 6.38 23.28
N GLY A 448 6.33 6.81 24.54
CA GLY A 448 5.69 6.18 25.69
C GLY A 448 6.17 4.77 25.98
N PHE A 449 7.38 4.41 25.56
CA PHE A 449 7.94 3.10 25.83
C PHE A 449 8.29 2.94 27.32
N PRO A 450 7.96 1.79 27.93
CA PRO A 450 8.27 1.49 29.33
C PRO A 450 9.77 1.30 29.59
N THR A 451 10.55 1.01 28.56
CA THR A 451 11.97 0.72 28.68
C THR A 451 12.79 1.95 28.31
N GLY A 452 13.43 2.57 29.29
CA GLY A 452 14.39 3.65 29.04
C GLY A 452 15.48 3.21 28.05
N GLY A 453 15.96 4.16 27.24
CA GLY A 453 16.97 3.91 26.22
C GLY A 453 16.86 4.88 25.06
N SER A 454 17.78 4.78 24.12
CA SER A 454 17.77 5.54 22.87
C SER A 454 17.63 4.57 21.70
N ILE A 455 16.67 4.82 20.82
CA ILE A 455 16.40 4.02 19.62
C ILE A 455 16.93 4.78 18.41
N SER A 456 17.72 4.11 17.57
CA SER A 456 18.27 4.68 16.34
C SER A 456 17.20 4.72 15.25
N VAL A 457 16.84 5.92 14.83
CA VAL A 457 15.78 6.16 13.84
C VAL A 457 16.25 7.16 12.77
N TRP A 458 15.54 7.19 11.66
CA TRP A 458 15.53 8.31 10.75
C TRP A 458 14.19 9.05 10.85
N ARG A 459 14.22 10.35 10.56
CA ARG A 459 13.02 11.18 10.45
C ARG A 459 13.09 12.10 9.24
N ARG A 460 11.95 12.46 8.69
CA ARG A 460 11.87 13.21 7.43
C ARG A 460 10.55 13.93 7.28
N TRP A 461 10.58 15.18 6.83
CA TRP A 461 9.39 15.91 6.45
C TRP A 461 8.87 15.45 5.09
N VAL A 462 7.56 15.19 5.03
CA VAL A 462 6.86 14.78 3.82
C VAL A 462 5.61 15.64 3.64
N THR A 463 5.49 16.27 2.48
CA THR A 463 4.26 16.95 2.06
C THR A 463 3.37 15.97 1.31
N LEU A 464 2.16 15.78 1.80
CA LEU A 464 1.16 14.86 1.28
C LEU A 464 -0.03 15.61 0.68
N ALA A 465 -0.56 15.11 -0.44
CA ALA A 465 -1.82 15.54 -1.01
C ALA A 465 -2.88 14.46 -0.85
N GLY A 466 -4.06 14.81 -0.35
CA GLY A 466 -5.17 13.88 -0.19
C GLY A 466 -6.31 14.47 0.63
N SER A 467 -7.26 13.60 1.00
CA SER A 467 -8.40 13.98 1.83
C SER A 467 -7.98 14.44 3.23
N ASP A 468 -8.90 15.05 3.96
CA ASP A 468 -8.69 15.35 5.38
C ASP A 468 -8.32 14.11 6.20
N TRP A 469 -7.49 14.32 7.20
CA TRP A 469 -7.02 13.30 8.12
C TRP A 469 -6.93 13.86 9.54
N ALA A 470 -7.50 13.14 10.50
CA ALA A 470 -7.37 13.47 11.91
C ALA A 470 -6.24 12.62 12.51
N PHE A 471 -5.16 13.27 12.95
CA PHE A 471 -4.02 12.61 13.60
C PHE A 471 -4.24 12.35 15.08
N ASP A 472 -5.15 13.11 15.69
CA ASP A 472 -5.53 13.03 17.10
C ASP A 472 -7.06 12.87 17.18
N ASP A 473 -7.59 12.24 18.23
CA ASP A 473 -9.02 12.27 18.58
C ASP A 473 -9.31 13.17 19.79
N GLY A 474 -8.32 13.97 20.20
CA GLY A 474 -8.37 14.88 21.34
C GLY A 474 -7.92 14.23 22.65
N VAL A 475 -7.42 12.99 22.61
CA VAL A 475 -6.83 12.28 23.74
C VAL A 475 -5.34 12.18 23.50
N ALA A 476 -4.54 12.75 24.41
CA ALA A 476 -3.08 12.67 24.36
C ALA A 476 -2.58 11.26 24.71
N ASP A 477 -2.93 10.26 23.90
CA ASP A 477 -2.45 8.89 23.99
C ASP A 477 -1.88 8.47 22.62
N GLN A 478 -0.67 7.92 22.63
CA GLN A 478 0.02 7.42 21.43
C GLN A 478 -0.69 6.19 20.81
N ARG A 479 -1.71 5.67 21.48
CA ARG A 479 -2.47 4.52 21.02
C ARG A 479 -3.26 4.77 19.76
N ASP A 480 -3.72 5.98 19.56
CA ASP A 480 -4.46 6.37 18.37
C ASP A 480 -3.55 6.94 17.27
N ASP A 481 -2.24 6.68 17.35
CA ASP A 481 -1.27 7.24 16.43
C ASP A 481 -1.50 6.81 14.98
N THR A 482 -1.09 7.70 14.08
CA THR A 482 -1.15 7.47 12.64
C THR A 482 0.11 6.75 12.19
N PHE A 483 -0.08 5.64 11.48
CA PHE A 483 0.99 4.91 10.82
C PHE A 483 0.99 5.22 9.33
N CYS A 484 2.18 5.32 8.75
CA CYS A 484 2.36 5.52 7.32
C CYS A 484 2.99 4.26 6.71
N THR A 485 2.25 3.64 5.78
CA THR A 485 2.74 2.53 4.96
C THR A 485 3.29 3.10 3.66
N ILE A 486 4.57 2.85 3.39
CA ILE A 486 5.25 3.23 2.16
C ILE A 486 5.31 2.00 1.27
N VAL A 487 4.78 2.10 0.05
CA VAL A 487 4.90 1.05 -0.97
C VAL A 487 5.79 1.58 -2.08
N THR A 488 7.01 1.04 -2.17
CA THR A 488 8.01 1.48 -3.14
C THR A 488 7.48 1.30 -4.55
N GLY A 489 7.54 2.35 -5.37
CA GLY A 489 7.04 2.34 -6.74
C GLY A 489 5.52 2.44 -6.88
N ALA A 490 4.75 2.73 -5.82
CA ALA A 490 3.32 3.03 -5.96
C ALA A 490 3.13 4.35 -6.72
N VAL A 491 2.76 4.28 -8.00
CA VAL A 491 2.70 5.45 -8.90
C VAL A 491 1.30 6.04 -9.02
N SER A 492 0.26 5.25 -8.75
CA SER A 492 -1.12 5.65 -8.97
C SER A 492 -2.06 4.90 -8.06
N VAL A 493 -3.06 5.62 -7.58
CA VAL A 493 -4.16 5.07 -6.79
C VAL A 493 -5.47 5.59 -7.35
N ILE A 494 -6.38 4.68 -7.69
CA ILE A 494 -7.75 5.03 -8.03
C ILE A 494 -8.67 4.52 -6.94
N GLU A 495 -9.54 5.39 -6.48
CA GLU A 495 -10.50 5.06 -5.44
C GLU A 495 -11.91 4.89 -6.02
N SER A 496 -12.61 3.88 -5.52
CA SER A 496 -14.01 3.58 -5.81
C SER A 496 -14.71 3.08 -4.55
N GLU A 497 -16.03 3.02 -4.57
CA GLU A 497 -16.82 2.41 -3.51
C GLU A 497 -17.33 1.05 -3.98
N VAL A 498 -17.23 0.03 -3.12
CA VAL A 498 -17.69 -1.32 -3.42
C VAL A 498 -18.45 -1.88 -2.23
N GLU A 499 -19.56 -2.56 -2.51
CA GLU A 499 -20.31 -3.30 -1.49
C GLU A 499 -19.90 -4.78 -1.55
N LEU A 500 -19.49 -5.33 -0.40
CA LEU A 500 -19.15 -6.74 -0.27
C LEU A 500 -20.42 -7.59 -0.13
N GLN A 501 -20.43 -8.75 -0.80
CA GLN A 501 -21.57 -9.66 -0.91
C GLN A 501 -21.33 -11.03 -0.28
#